data_AF-A0A7S3MHQ9-F1
#
_entry.id   AF-A0A7S3MHQ9-F1
#
_cell.length_a   1.000
_cell.length_b   1.000
_cell.length_c   1.000
_cell.angle_alpha   90.00
_cell.angle_beta   90.00
_cell.angle_gamma   90.00
#
_symmetry.space_group_name_H-M   'P 1'
#
loop_
_entity.id
_entity.type
_entity.pdbx_description
1 polymer ?
#
loop_
_entity_poly.entity_id
_entity_poly.type
_entity_poly.pdbx_seq_one_letter_code
_entity_poly.pdbx_strand_id
1 'polypeptide(L)'
;MEEKESPRKLISPRMSKVSHSMALAVRNPANKLTRFYKTPSRRIILLRAFLVFCLLAAAVVICSVNYTTLTANERRFASSQYKAIAAQALNIMLGSFSRMRMGTLIMAKDYQYTFPNITEWPLVALPGYTDKAVDLAVVSSLDNLIFTPAFTPAQAPAFEAFMQAHWASDPYYGDMSMFPGGAIGVWGTNNSLIGTPGFIFHDTTGRITNYPSRYSGFMEATFQFTFSKDIGKPQMGYNCHHDLLFGPPLDEILDCVAASANITSAQTSCAFFSNIVPLPVPTP
;
A
#
# COMPACT_ATOMS: atom_id res chain seq x y z
N MET A 1 -12.31 -23.90 -24.82
CA MET A 1 -13.14 -24.97 -24.24
C MET A 1 -13.87 -24.33 -23.06
N GLU A 2 -15.17 -24.12 -23.00
CA GLU A 2 -16.31 -24.64 -23.75
C GLU A 2 -17.07 -23.51 -24.47
N GLU A 3 -17.55 -23.91 -25.63
CA GLU A 3 -18.51 -23.32 -26.53
C GLU A 3 -19.92 -23.53 -25.97
N LYS A 4 -20.79 -22.51 -25.99
CA LYS A 4 -22.24 -22.77 -25.94
C LYS A 4 -23.05 -21.71 -26.69
N GLU A 5 -23.88 -22.28 -27.54
CA GLU A 5 -24.49 -21.72 -28.74
C GLU A 5 -25.61 -20.70 -28.50
N SER A 6 -25.75 -19.84 -29.52
CA SER A 6 -26.91 -19.01 -29.83
C SER A 6 -28.09 -19.84 -30.34
N PRO A 7 -29.34 -19.42 -30.10
CA PRO A 7 -30.43 -19.71 -31.01
C PRO A 7 -30.89 -18.44 -31.76
N ARG A 8 -30.62 -18.43 -33.07
CA ARG A 8 -31.34 -17.67 -34.10
C ARG A 8 -32.83 -18.01 -34.02
N LYS A 9 -33.70 -17.02 -33.86
CA LYS A 9 -35.14 -17.19 -34.14
C LYS A 9 -35.43 -16.87 -35.60
N LEU A 10 -36.01 -17.89 -36.25
CA LEU A 10 -36.40 -17.94 -37.65
C LEU A 10 -37.44 -16.88 -38.03
N ILE A 11 -37.21 -16.31 -39.20
CA ILE A 11 -38.18 -15.61 -40.03
C ILE A 11 -39.19 -16.64 -40.55
N SER A 12 -40.48 -16.41 -40.33
CA SER A 12 -41.58 -17.15 -40.96
C SER A 12 -42.30 -16.24 -41.95
N PRO A 13 -42.32 -16.54 -43.25
CA PRO A 13 -43.19 -15.89 -44.21
C PRO A 13 -44.54 -16.61 -44.23
N ARG A 14 -45.65 -15.90 -43.97
CA ARG A 14 -47.00 -16.45 -44.19
C ARG A 14 -47.66 -15.70 -45.33
N MET A 15 -47.69 -16.37 -46.48
CA MET A 15 -48.48 -16.00 -47.65
C MET A 15 -49.99 -16.09 -47.39
N SER A 16 -50.71 -15.17 -48.05
CA SER A 16 -51.94 -15.40 -48.80
C SER A 16 -53.16 -16.02 -48.09
N LYS A 17 -54.20 -15.19 -47.91
CA LYS A 17 -55.54 -15.54 -48.37
C LYS A 17 -56.29 -14.29 -48.83
N VAL A 18 -56.41 -14.19 -50.15
CA VAL A 18 -57.38 -13.38 -50.88
C VAL A 18 -58.77 -13.90 -50.54
N SER A 19 -59.67 -13.01 -50.11
CA SER A 19 -61.11 -13.25 -50.07
C SER A 19 -61.81 -12.05 -50.68
N HIS A 20 -62.15 -12.20 -51.96
CA HIS A 20 -63.18 -11.40 -52.63
C HIS A 20 -64.51 -11.57 -51.89
N SER A 21 -65.05 -10.49 -51.32
CA SER A 21 -66.49 -10.23 -51.17
C SER A 21 -66.69 -9.08 -50.19
N MET A 22 -66.80 -7.86 -50.74
CA MET A 22 -67.66 -6.77 -50.26
C MET A 22 -67.42 -5.56 -51.17
N ALA A 23 -67.80 -5.74 -52.43
CA ALA A 23 -68.18 -4.63 -53.28
C ALA A 23 -69.55 -4.14 -52.81
N LEU A 24 -69.75 -2.82 -52.82
CA LEU A 24 -70.96 -2.06 -52.46
C LEU A 24 -71.10 -1.69 -50.98
N ALA A 25 -70.36 -0.66 -50.54
CA ALA A 25 -70.91 0.51 -49.82
C ALA A 25 -69.82 1.43 -49.24
N VAL A 26 -68.93 2.01 -50.06
CA VAL A 26 -68.25 3.26 -49.66
C VAL A 26 -68.21 4.21 -50.85
N ARG A 27 -69.38 4.81 -51.12
CA ARG A 27 -69.49 6.03 -51.90
C ARG A 27 -68.66 7.12 -51.20
N ASN A 28 -67.46 7.33 -51.73
CA ASN A 28 -66.90 8.65 -52.02
C ASN A 28 -66.85 9.68 -50.86
N PRO A 29 -65.95 9.53 -49.87
CA PRO A 29 -65.61 10.63 -48.96
C PRO A 29 -64.75 11.73 -49.64
N ALA A 30 -64.18 11.47 -50.82
CA ALA A 30 -63.24 12.37 -51.49
C ALA A 30 -63.86 13.72 -51.89
N ASN A 31 -65.18 13.78 -52.12
CA ASN A 31 -65.87 15.02 -52.53
C ASN A 31 -66.39 15.89 -51.37
N LYS A 32 -66.32 15.43 -50.11
CA LYS A 32 -66.69 16.27 -48.94
C LYS A 32 -65.52 17.10 -48.40
N LEU A 33 -64.29 16.56 -48.44
CA LEU A 33 -63.08 17.29 -48.03
C LEU A 33 -62.79 18.49 -48.95
N THR A 34 -63.02 18.35 -50.26
CA THR A 34 -62.82 19.43 -51.24
C THR A 34 -63.80 20.60 -51.08
N ARG A 35 -65.03 20.37 -50.57
CA ARG A 35 -65.98 21.45 -50.23
C ARG A 35 -65.60 22.21 -48.95
N PHE A 36 -64.89 21.59 -48.00
CA PHE A 36 -64.44 22.24 -46.77
C PHE A 36 -63.28 23.23 -46.99
N TYR A 37 -62.50 23.05 -48.06
CA TYR A 37 -61.35 23.90 -48.40
C TYR A 37 -61.70 25.24 -49.07
N LYS A 38 -62.98 25.47 -49.44
CA LYS A 38 -63.39 26.66 -50.19
C LYS A 38 -63.50 27.94 -49.36
N THR A 39 -63.58 27.86 -48.03
CA THR A 39 -63.69 29.04 -47.15
C THR A 39 -62.35 29.35 -46.48
N PRO A 40 -61.73 30.53 -46.68
CA PRO A 40 -60.38 30.83 -46.21
C PRO A 40 -60.22 30.68 -44.68
N SER A 41 -61.25 31.05 -43.89
CA SER A 41 -61.22 30.94 -42.43
C SER A 41 -61.14 29.50 -41.91
N ARG A 42 -61.80 28.54 -42.58
CA ARG A 42 -61.79 27.12 -42.16
C ARG A 42 -60.46 26.42 -42.48
N ARG A 43 -59.80 26.84 -43.56
CA ARG A 43 -58.47 26.33 -43.96
C ARG A 43 -57.40 26.71 -42.93
N ILE A 44 -57.45 27.94 -42.40
CA ILE A 44 -56.54 28.41 -41.35
C ILE A 44 -56.74 27.62 -40.05
N ILE A 45 -57.98 27.35 -39.66
CA ILE A 45 -58.28 26.57 -38.45
C ILE A 45 -57.75 25.13 -38.58
N LEU A 46 -57.96 24.47 -39.72
CA LEU A 46 -57.43 23.13 -39.99
C LEU A 46 -55.90 23.09 -39.97
N LEU A 47 -55.24 24.07 -40.60
CA LEU A 47 -53.77 24.19 -40.56
C LEU A 47 -53.23 24.38 -39.14
N ARG A 48 -53.92 25.20 -38.32
CA ARG A 48 -53.56 25.38 -36.91
C ARG A 48 -53.75 24.10 -36.10
N ALA A 49 -54.85 23.38 -36.30
CA ALA A 49 -55.09 22.10 -35.63
C ALA A 49 -54.03 21.05 -36.02
N PHE A 50 -53.65 20.98 -37.30
CA PHE A 50 -52.60 20.10 -37.77
C PHE A 50 -51.22 20.47 -37.20
N LEU A 51 -50.90 21.77 -37.12
CA LEU A 51 -49.68 22.25 -36.49
C LEU A 51 -49.61 21.85 -35.01
N VAL A 52 -50.69 22.07 -34.25
CA VAL A 52 -50.77 21.70 -32.83
C VAL A 52 -50.61 20.19 -32.66
N PHE A 53 -51.23 19.39 -33.54
CA PHE A 53 -51.08 17.94 -33.53
C PHE A 53 -49.64 17.50 -33.82
N CYS A 54 -48.97 18.10 -34.82
CA CYS A 54 -47.56 17.85 -35.10
C CYS A 54 -46.66 18.21 -33.91
N LEU A 55 -46.91 19.33 -33.24
CA LEU A 55 -46.15 19.75 -32.05
C LEU A 55 -46.36 18.79 -30.88
N LEU A 56 -47.58 18.33 -30.64
CA LEU A 56 -47.88 17.31 -29.64
C LEU A 56 -47.18 15.99 -29.94
N ALA A 57 -47.24 15.52 -31.19
CA ALA A 57 -46.55 14.30 -31.62
C ALA A 57 -45.03 14.43 -31.44
N ALA A 58 -44.44 15.55 -31.84
CA ALA A 58 -43.02 15.83 -31.66
C ALA A 58 -42.64 15.84 -30.17
N ALA A 59 -43.43 16.50 -29.31
CA ALA A 59 -43.20 16.53 -27.87
C ALA A 59 -43.22 15.13 -27.25
N VAL A 60 -44.20 14.28 -27.60
CA VAL A 60 -44.29 12.90 -27.09
C VAL A 60 -43.08 12.07 -27.53
N VAL A 61 -42.67 12.18 -28.80
CA VAL A 61 -41.51 11.43 -29.32
C VAL A 61 -40.23 11.88 -28.62
N ILE A 62 -39.99 13.20 -28.50
CA ILE A 62 -38.80 13.74 -27.83
C ILE A 62 -38.77 13.32 -26.36
N CYS A 63 -39.89 13.43 -25.64
CA CYS A 63 -39.98 12.99 -24.25
C CYS A 63 -39.71 11.49 -24.10
N SER A 64 -40.25 10.65 -24.99
CA SER A 64 -40.04 9.20 -24.95
C SER A 64 -38.59 8.81 -25.23
N VAL A 65 -37.96 9.42 -26.25
CA VAL A 65 -36.54 9.19 -26.56
C VAL A 65 -35.65 9.70 -25.43
N ASN A 66 -35.93 10.89 -24.89
CA ASN A 66 -35.15 11.44 -23.78
C ASN A 66 -35.28 10.56 -22.53
N TYR A 67 -36.49 10.12 -22.18
CA TYR A 67 -36.72 9.22 -21.06
C TYR A 67 -35.94 7.89 -21.23
N THR A 68 -36.05 7.25 -22.39
CA THR A 68 -35.38 5.96 -22.64
C THR A 68 -33.85 6.08 -22.64
N THR A 69 -33.31 7.14 -23.25
CA THR A 69 -31.86 7.38 -23.26
C THR A 69 -31.33 7.73 -21.88
N LEU A 70 -32.03 8.58 -21.12
CA LEU A 70 -31.67 8.95 -19.75
C LEU A 70 -31.69 7.72 -18.84
N THR A 71 -32.76 6.92 -18.86
CA THR A 71 -32.84 5.68 -18.05
C THR A 71 -31.74 4.68 -18.44
N ALA A 72 -31.41 4.55 -19.72
CA ALA A 72 -30.31 3.68 -20.15
C ALA A 72 -28.95 4.20 -19.64
N ASN A 73 -28.74 5.51 -19.66
CA ASN A 73 -27.52 6.14 -19.16
C ASN A 73 -27.41 6.01 -17.64
N GLU A 74 -28.48 6.26 -16.89
CA GLU A 74 -28.54 6.08 -15.44
C GLU A 74 -28.22 4.64 -15.04
N ARG A 75 -28.81 3.64 -15.73
CA ARG A 75 -28.51 2.23 -15.47
C ARG A 75 -27.05 1.88 -15.76
N ARG A 76 -26.49 2.38 -16.86
CA ARG A 76 -25.07 2.16 -17.22
C ARG A 76 -24.15 2.81 -16.20
N PHE A 77 -24.46 4.04 -15.80
CA PHE A 77 -23.71 4.77 -14.78
C PHE A 77 -23.76 4.04 -13.44
N ALA A 78 -24.95 3.67 -12.97
CA ALA A 78 -25.13 2.90 -11.73
C ALA A 78 -24.39 1.56 -11.78
N SER A 79 -24.46 0.82 -12.90
CA SER A 79 -23.71 -0.42 -13.07
C SER A 79 -22.20 -0.20 -13.06
N SER A 80 -21.71 0.85 -13.71
CA SER A 80 -20.28 1.18 -13.72
C SER A 80 -19.77 1.58 -12.35
N GLN A 81 -20.51 2.42 -11.61
CA GLN A 81 -20.16 2.79 -10.25
C GLN A 81 -20.17 1.59 -9.31
N TYR A 82 -21.21 0.76 -9.38
CA TYR A 82 -21.29 -0.45 -8.56
C TYR A 82 -20.11 -1.38 -8.83
N LYS A 83 -19.76 -1.61 -10.10
CA LYS A 83 -18.59 -2.42 -10.48
C LYS A 83 -17.28 -1.83 -9.98
N ALA A 84 -17.10 -0.51 -10.09
CA ALA A 84 -15.90 0.17 -9.62
C ALA A 84 -15.75 0.05 -8.10
N ILE A 85 -16.83 0.30 -7.34
CA ILE A 85 -16.85 0.17 -5.88
C ILE A 85 -16.61 -1.28 -5.47
N ALA A 86 -17.26 -2.25 -6.11
CA ALA A 86 -17.08 -3.67 -5.83
C ALA A 86 -15.64 -4.13 -6.12
N ALA A 87 -15.05 -3.70 -7.24
CA ALA A 87 -13.66 -4.01 -7.58
C ALA A 87 -12.67 -3.37 -6.58
N GLN A 88 -12.91 -2.12 -6.18
CA GLN A 88 -12.12 -1.45 -5.16
C GLN A 88 -12.22 -2.16 -3.81
N ALA A 89 -13.43 -2.52 -3.36
CA ALA A 89 -13.65 -3.24 -2.12
C ALA A 89 -12.96 -4.62 -2.14
N LEU A 90 -13.02 -5.34 -3.27
CA LEU A 90 -12.31 -6.60 -3.46
C LEU A 90 -10.79 -6.41 -3.34
N ASN A 91 -10.22 -5.40 -4.00
CA ASN A 91 -8.78 -5.11 -3.92
C ASN A 91 -8.35 -4.77 -2.49
N ILE A 92 -9.16 -4.01 -1.75
CA ILE A 92 -8.91 -3.71 -0.32
C ILE A 92 -8.94 -5.00 0.50
N MET A 93 -9.94 -5.86 0.31
CA MET A 93 -10.04 -7.14 1.03
C MET A 93 -8.86 -8.07 0.72
N LEU A 94 -8.48 -8.20 -0.56
CA LEU A 94 -7.33 -9.00 -0.97
C LEU A 94 -6.02 -8.47 -0.35
N GLY A 95 -5.84 -7.15 -0.32
CA GLY A 95 -4.70 -6.52 0.36
C GLY A 95 -4.69 -6.78 1.87
N SER A 96 -5.85 -6.75 2.52
CA SER A 96 -5.98 -7.06 3.95
C SER A 96 -5.70 -8.53 4.25
N PHE A 97 -6.22 -9.48 3.47
CA PHE A 97 -5.92 -10.90 3.64
C PHE A 97 -4.45 -11.23 3.38
N SER A 98 -3.83 -10.59 2.38
CA SER A 98 -2.40 -10.73 2.11
C SER A 98 -1.57 -10.28 3.32
N ARG A 99 -1.85 -9.08 3.87
CA ARG A 99 -1.17 -8.58 5.07
C ARG A 99 -1.41 -9.44 6.30
N MET A 100 -2.64 -9.94 6.49
CA MET A 100 -2.98 -10.85 7.59
C MET A 100 -2.21 -12.17 7.48
N ARG A 101 -2.19 -12.78 6.29
CA ARG A 101 -1.43 -14.01 6.03
C ARG A 101 0.06 -13.82 6.30
N MET A 102 0.64 -12.73 5.83
CA MET A 102 2.04 -12.40 6.09
C MET A 102 2.30 -12.15 7.58
N GLY A 103 1.42 -11.42 8.27
CA GLY A 103 1.50 -11.22 9.72
C GLY A 103 1.48 -12.53 10.50
N THR A 104 0.59 -13.46 10.15
CA THR A 104 0.55 -14.81 10.76
C THR A 104 1.81 -15.62 10.45
N LEU A 105 2.36 -15.50 9.22
CA LEU A 105 3.60 -16.17 8.85
C LEU A 105 4.80 -15.65 9.67
N ILE A 106 4.90 -14.33 9.86
CA ILE A 106 5.93 -13.71 10.69
C ILE A 106 5.80 -14.20 12.12
N MET A 107 4.60 -14.17 12.71
CA MET A 107 4.38 -14.72 14.05
C MET A 107 4.79 -16.19 14.15
N ALA A 108 4.45 -17.01 13.16
CA ALA A 108 4.85 -18.42 13.15
C ALA A 108 6.38 -18.59 13.06
N LYS A 109 7.07 -17.76 12.26
CA LYS A 109 8.54 -17.71 12.20
C LYS A 109 9.12 -17.26 13.54
N ASP A 110 8.55 -16.24 14.19
CA ASP A 110 8.98 -15.78 15.51
C ASP A 110 8.83 -16.88 16.57
N TYR A 111 7.76 -17.67 16.53
CA TYR A 111 7.60 -18.83 17.43
C TYR A 111 8.56 -19.98 17.09
N GLN A 112 8.91 -20.17 15.81
CA GLN A 112 9.83 -21.21 15.38
C GLN A 112 11.25 -20.96 15.89
N TYR A 113 11.66 -19.69 15.95
CA TYR A 113 12.98 -19.29 16.41
C TYR A 113 12.93 -18.96 17.90
N THR A 114 13.54 -19.80 18.74
CA THR A 114 13.64 -19.53 20.18
C THR A 114 14.38 -18.21 20.41
N PHE A 115 13.77 -17.29 21.16
CA PHE A 115 14.46 -16.07 21.58
C PHE A 115 15.66 -16.42 22.46
N PRO A 116 16.80 -15.75 22.29
CA PRO A 116 17.98 -16.02 23.09
C PRO A 116 17.76 -15.82 24.58
N ASN A 117 18.45 -16.61 25.41
CA ASN A 117 18.36 -16.47 26.85
C ASN A 117 19.02 -15.15 27.30
N ILE A 118 18.58 -14.58 28.42
CA ILE A 118 19.12 -13.34 28.98
C ILE A 118 20.63 -13.41 29.22
N THR A 119 21.16 -14.60 29.50
CA THR A 119 22.58 -14.85 29.78
C THR A 119 23.47 -14.82 28.54
N GLU A 120 22.89 -14.91 27.34
CA GLU A 120 23.64 -14.87 26.07
C GLU A 120 23.93 -13.43 25.61
N TRP A 121 23.20 -12.46 26.18
CA TRP A 121 23.42 -11.05 25.87
C TRP A 121 24.75 -10.54 26.45
N PRO A 122 25.48 -9.69 25.71
CA PRO A 122 25.13 -9.11 24.40
C PRO A 122 25.65 -9.91 23.18
N LEU A 123 26.31 -11.05 23.39
CA LEU A 123 26.99 -11.83 22.36
C LEU A 123 26.02 -12.77 21.62
N VAL A 124 25.00 -12.18 21.01
CA VAL A 124 23.84 -12.92 20.51
C VAL A 124 23.45 -12.51 19.11
N ALA A 125 23.13 -13.50 18.28
CA ALA A 125 22.54 -13.32 16.96
C ALA A 125 21.14 -13.90 16.95
N LEU A 126 20.18 -13.18 16.38
CA LEU A 126 18.83 -13.69 16.23
C LEU A 126 18.83 -14.80 15.18
N PRO A 127 18.46 -16.04 15.55
CA PRO A 127 18.36 -17.13 14.60
C PRO A 127 17.23 -16.82 13.62
N GLY A 128 17.49 -17.06 12.32
CA GLY A 128 16.55 -16.77 11.24
C GLY A 128 16.24 -15.29 11.06
N TYR A 129 17.12 -14.39 11.51
CA TYR A 129 16.94 -12.94 11.38
C TYR A 129 16.56 -12.54 9.96
N THR A 130 17.37 -12.92 8.97
CA THR A 130 17.17 -12.51 7.56
C THR A 130 15.80 -12.95 7.03
N ASP A 131 15.39 -14.19 7.34
CA ASP A 131 14.09 -14.73 6.91
C ASP A 131 12.90 -14.01 7.55
N LYS A 132 13.06 -13.54 8.80
CA LYS A 132 12.03 -12.77 9.52
C LYS A 132 12.00 -11.33 9.05
N ALA A 133 13.16 -10.71 8.93
CA ALA A 133 13.30 -9.31 8.62
C ALA A 133 12.83 -9.00 7.20
N VAL A 134 13.07 -9.88 6.21
CA VAL A 134 12.54 -9.69 4.84
C VAL A 134 11.00 -9.67 4.84
N ASP A 135 10.35 -10.59 5.55
CA ASP A 135 8.89 -10.63 5.62
C ASP A 135 8.34 -9.43 6.41
N LEU A 136 9.01 -9.08 7.52
CA LEU A 136 8.62 -7.96 8.38
C LEU A 136 8.77 -6.63 7.65
N ALA A 137 9.82 -6.44 6.85
CA ALA A 137 10.00 -5.28 5.98
C ALA A 137 8.81 -5.12 5.01
N VAL A 138 8.35 -6.21 4.37
CA VAL A 138 7.18 -6.19 3.47
C VAL A 138 5.89 -5.81 4.20
N VAL A 139 5.66 -6.35 5.40
CA VAL A 139 4.42 -6.07 6.17
C VAL A 139 4.42 -4.68 6.77
N SER A 140 5.57 -4.22 7.26
CA SER A 140 5.74 -2.90 7.87
C SER A 140 5.93 -1.78 6.84
N SER A 141 6.12 -2.12 5.57
CA SER A 141 6.52 -1.16 4.52
C SER A 141 7.80 -0.39 4.88
N LEU A 142 8.70 -1.05 5.62
CA LEU A 142 10.02 -0.52 5.94
C LEU A 142 11.02 -1.05 4.91
N ASP A 143 11.92 -0.17 4.46
CA ASP A 143 12.96 -0.56 3.49
C ASP A 143 14.06 -1.40 4.15
N ASN A 144 14.25 -1.25 5.45
CA ASN A 144 15.25 -1.96 6.22
C ASN A 144 14.80 -2.17 7.68
N LEU A 145 15.34 -3.22 8.28
CA LEU A 145 15.26 -3.53 9.70
C LEU A 145 16.67 -3.73 10.22
N ILE A 146 16.85 -3.41 11.49
CA ILE A 146 18.13 -3.50 12.19
C ILE A 146 17.91 -4.18 13.52
N PHE A 147 18.82 -5.10 13.85
CA PHE A 147 18.97 -5.64 15.18
C PHE A 147 20.24 -5.08 15.82
N THR A 148 20.07 -4.35 16.92
CA THR A 148 21.14 -3.69 17.67
C THR A 148 21.18 -4.19 19.10
N PRO A 149 22.11 -5.09 19.46
CA PRO A 149 22.32 -5.42 20.86
C PRO A 149 22.97 -4.24 21.59
N ALA A 150 22.46 -3.93 22.77
CA ALA A 150 23.05 -2.94 23.67
C ALA A 150 24.14 -3.58 24.54
N PHE A 151 25.32 -2.95 24.63
CA PHE A 151 26.43 -3.44 25.43
C PHE A 151 27.29 -2.30 25.99
N THR A 152 28.07 -2.60 27.02
CA THR A 152 28.98 -1.62 27.65
C THR A 152 30.33 -1.54 26.93
N PRO A 153 31.08 -0.43 27.07
CA PRO A 153 32.45 -0.30 26.58
C PRO A 153 33.39 -1.45 26.95
N ALA A 154 33.25 -1.98 28.15
CA ALA A 154 34.05 -3.12 28.60
C ALA A 154 33.76 -4.41 27.82
N GLN A 155 32.55 -4.55 27.27
CA GLN A 155 32.12 -5.72 26.49
C GLN A 155 32.43 -5.57 24.98
N ALA A 156 32.76 -4.36 24.52
CA ALA A 156 32.96 -4.08 23.10
C ALA A 156 33.99 -4.99 22.42
N PRO A 157 35.18 -5.26 23.00
CA PRO A 157 36.16 -6.15 22.34
C PRO A 157 35.64 -7.57 22.14
N ALA A 158 34.87 -8.11 23.10
CA ALA A 158 34.28 -9.44 22.99
C ALA A 158 33.14 -9.45 21.95
N PHE A 159 32.35 -8.38 21.92
CA PHE A 159 31.27 -8.22 20.95
C PHE A 159 31.80 -8.08 19.52
N GLU A 160 32.85 -7.30 19.30
CA GLU A 160 33.48 -7.13 17.99
C GLU A 160 34.04 -8.45 17.44
N ALA A 161 34.67 -9.25 18.29
CA ALA A 161 35.17 -10.58 17.91
C ALA A 161 34.02 -11.55 17.55
N PHE A 162 32.94 -11.54 18.34
CA PHE A 162 31.73 -12.31 18.06
C PHE A 162 31.09 -11.89 16.73
N MET A 163 30.95 -10.59 16.54
CA MET A 163 30.38 -9.95 15.36
C MET A 163 31.16 -10.33 14.09
N GLN A 164 32.50 -10.25 14.15
CA GLN A 164 33.38 -10.68 13.06
C GLN A 164 33.18 -12.15 12.71
N ALA A 165 33.17 -13.03 13.73
CA ALA A 165 32.99 -14.46 13.52
C ALA A 165 31.62 -14.77 12.90
N HIS A 166 30.56 -14.10 13.36
CA HIS A 166 29.22 -14.28 12.82
C HIS A 166 29.15 -13.87 11.35
N TRP A 167 29.60 -12.66 11.01
CA TRP A 167 29.55 -12.15 9.63
C TRP A 167 30.39 -12.97 8.65
N ALA A 168 31.56 -13.47 9.09
CA ALA A 168 32.38 -14.36 8.28
C ALA A 168 31.70 -15.71 8.00
N SER A 169 30.84 -16.18 8.91
CA SER A 169 30.14 -17.46 8.77
C SER A 169 28.82 -17.36 7.99
N ASP A 170 28.21 -16.17 7.94
CA ASP A 170 26.88 -15.98 7.37
C ASP A 170 26.98 -15.56 5.88
N PRO A 171 26.38 -16.33 4.96
CA PRO A 171 26.44 -16.05 3.52
C PRO A 171 25.75 -14.73 3.13
N TYR A 172 24.88 -14.17 3.97
CA TYR A 172 24.16 -12.93 3.70
C TYR A 172 25.07 -11.70 3.83
N TYR A 173 25.98 -11.70 4.80
CA TYR A 173 26.88 -10.56 5.06
C TYR A 173 28.16 -10.64 4.21
N GLY A 174 28.75 -11.83 4.06
CA GLY A 174 29.98 -12.07 3.29
C GLY A 174 31.20 -11.29 3.81
N ASP A 175 32.26 -11.17 3.00
CA ASP A 175 33.58 -10.64 3.40
C ASP A 175 33.68 -9.12 3.68
N MET A 176 32.57 -8.39 3.89
CA MET A 176 32.57 -6.92 3.72
C MET A 176 31.85 -6.10 4.79
N SER A 177 31.82 -6.54 6.04
CA SER A 177 31.40 -5.68 7.15
C SER A 177 32.62 -5.03 7.81
N MET A 178 33.17 -4.05 7.09
CA MET A 178 34.23 -3.16 7.57
C MET A 178 33.65 -1.76 7.70
N PHE A 179 33.99 -1.06 8.79
CA PHE A 179 33.67 0.36 8.89
C PHE A 179 34.49 1.16 7.84
N PRO A 180 34.08 2.39 7.49
CA PRO A 180 34.79 3.23 6.54
C PRO A 180 36.27 3.44 6.96
N GLY A 181 37.19 2.73 6.28
CA GLY A 181 38.60 2.64 6.69
C GLY A 181 39.17 1.21 6.72
N GLY A 182 38.34 0.20 6.51
CA GLY A 182 38.80 -1.18 6.31
C GLY A 182 39.16 -1.94 7.59
N ALA A 183 38.74 -1.44 8.75
CA ALA A 183 38.84 -2.17 10.00
C ALA A 183 37.46 -2.63 10.48
N ILE A 184 37.47 -3.61 11.38
CA ILE A 184 36.28 -4.17 11.99
C ILE A 184 36.17 -3.55 13.37
N GLY A 185 34.98 -3.07 13.71
CA GLY A 185 34.74 -2.47 15.00
C GLY A 185 33.43 -1.72 15.06
N VAL A 186 33.03 -1.38 16.28
CA VAL A 186 31.89 -0.52 16.54
C VAL A 186 32.31 0.91 16.25
N TRP A 187 31.59 1.61 15.38
CA TRP A 187 32.00 2.95 14.96
C TRP A 187 30.90 3.97 15.18
N GLY A 188 31.29 5.20 15.47
CA GLY A 188 30.41 6.33 15.69
C GLY A 188 30.71 7.46 14.72
N THR A 189 29.81 8.43 14.69
CA THR A 189 29.99 9.70 13.97
C THR A 189 30.11 10.84 14.96
N ASN A 190 30.97 11.82 14.65
CA ASN A 190 31.02 13.08 15.39
C ASN A 190 30.65 14.23 14.47
N ASN A 191 29.42 14.73 14.58
CA ASN A 191 28.88 15.78 13.74
C ASN A 191 29.66 17.10 13.84
N SER A 192 30.43 17.31 14.92
CA SER A 192 31.31 18.49 15.04
C SER A 192 32.54 18.42 14.14
N LEU A 193 32.84 17.23 13.59
CA LEU A 193 34.03 16.93 12.81
C LEU A 193 33.70 16.60 11.34
N ILE A 194 32.47 16.90 10.88
CA ILE A 194 32.06 16.69 9.48
C ILE A 194 33.08 17.32 8.52
N GLY A 195 33.51 16.54 7.52
CA GLY A 195 34.53 16.95 6.55
C GLY A 195 35.98 16.77 7.01
N THR A 196 36.21 16.23 8.22
CA THR A 196 37.55 15.89 8.72
C THR A 196 37.71 14.38 8.88
N PRO A 197 38.95 13.85 8.94
CA PRO A 197 39.20 12.41 9.17
C PRO A 197 38.63 11.88 10.49
N GLY A 198 38.32 12.75 11.46
CA GLY A 198 37.71 12.37 12.74
C GLY A 198 36.19 12.32 12.73
N PHE A 199 35.53 12.56 11.59
CA PHE A 199 34.08 12.45 11.48
C PHE A 199 33.61 11.03 11.84
N ILE A 200 34.31 10.02 11.34
CA ILE A 200 34.06 8.60 11.61
C ILE A 200 35.18 8.10 12.52
N PHE A 201 34.83 7.47 13.62
CA PHE A 201 35.81 6.97 14.58
C PHE A 201 35.38 5.62 15.15
N HIS A 202 36.36 4.83 15.58
CA HIS A 202 36.14 3.61 16.34
C HIS A 202 35.65 3.99 17.75
N ASP A 203 34.40 3.67 18.06
CA ASP A 203 33.81 4.02 19.35
C ASP A 203 34.12 2.92 20.36
N THR A 204 35.01 3.23 21.29
CA THR A 204 35.37 2.35 22.41
C THR A 204 34.81 2.85 23.74
N THR A 205 33.99 3.90 23.72
CA THR A 205 33.61 4.65 24.92
C THR A 205 32.11 4.69 25.16
N GLY A 206 31.29 4.53 24.12
CA GLY A 206 29.84 4.73 24.21
C GLY A 206 29.47 6.15 24.63
N ARG A 207 30.33 7.13 24.32
CA ARG A 207 30.10 8.54 24.64
C ARG A 207 29.45 9.22 23.45
N ILE A 208 28.20 9.62 23.62
CA ILE A 208 27.45 10.32 22.58
C ILE A 208 27.84 11.80 22.53
N THR A 209 28.23 12.27 21.35
CA THR A 209 28.67 13.65 21.11
C THR A 209 27.73 14.47 20.24
N ASN A 210 26.80 13.81 19.56
CA ASN A 210 25.96 14.46 18.54
C ASN A 210 24.74 15.17 19.13
N TYR A 211 24.21 14.68 20.24
CA TYR A 211 23.10 15.29 20.98
C TYR A 211 23.33 15.16 22.49
N PRO A 212 22.61 15.94 23.33
CA PRO A 212 22.72 15.84 24.78
C PRO A 212 22.01 14.57 25.29
N SER A 213 22.65 13.41 25.10
CA SER A 213 22.13 12.15 25.61
C SER A 213 22.15 12.11 27.13
N ARG A 214 21.09 11.52 27.72
CA ARG A 214 21.00 11.28 29.17
C ARG A 214 21.81 10.05 29.59
N TYR A 215 22.11 9.17 28.65
CA TYR A 215 22.78 7.92 28.90
C TYR A 215 24.12 7.92 28.15
N SER A 216 25.19 7.62 28.87
CA SER A 216 26.52 7.43 28.28
C SER A 216 27.17 6.21 28.91
N GLY A 217 28.04 5.54 28.15
CA GLY A 217 28.69 4.31 28.62
C GLY A 217 27.96 3.02 28.22
N PHE A 218 27.16 3.07 27.16
CA PHE A 218 26.73 1.88 26.42
C PHE A 218 26.74 2.19 24.92
N MET A 219 26.66 1.15 24.11
CA MET A 219 26.72 1.21 22.66
C MET A 219 25.67 0.27 22.08
N GLU A 220 25.14 0.65 20.93
CA GLU A 220 24.16 -0.13 20.17
C GLU A 220 24.64 -0.31 18.74
N ALA A 221 25.45 -1.34 18.52
CA ALA A 221 26.02 -1.59 17.21
C ALA A 221 25.01 -2.26 16.27
N THR A 222 24.94 -1.75 15.05
CA THR A 222 24.22 -2.36 13.92
C THR A 222 24.80 -3.73 13.60
N PHE A 223 24.17 -4.79 14.11
CA PHE A 223 24.74 -6.13 14.07
C PHE A 223 24.14 -7.03 12.99
N GLN A 224 22.81 -7.15 12.97
CA GLN A 224 22.09 -7.83 11.89
C GLN A 224 21.20 -6.80 11.19
N PHE A 225 21.21 -6.82 9.86
CA PHE A 225 20.67 -5.73 9.05
C PHE A 225 20.11 -6.27 7.73
N THR A 226 18.96 -5.77 7.27
CA THR A 226 18.48 -6.04 5.90
C THR A 226 18.87 -4.90 4.97
N PHE A 227 19.59 -5.21 3.89
CA PHE A 227 20.07 -4.21 2.95
C PHE A 227 18.96 -3.61 2.09
N SER A 228 19.03 -2.29 1.86
CA SER A 228 18.20 -1.56 0.91
C SER A 228 19.07 -0.98 -0.22
N LYS A 229 18.45 -0.32 -1.21
CA LYS A 229 19.21 0.37 -2.26
C LYS A 229 20.04 1.53 -1.72
N ASP A 230 19.57 2.15 -0.65
CA ASP A 230 20.16 3.34 -0.06
C ASP A 230 21.10 3.00 1.11
N ILE A 231 20.96 1.81 1.68
CA ILE A 231 21.75 1.38 2.83
C ILE A 231 22.39 0.02 2.61
N GLY A 232 23.72 0.06 2.49
CA GLY A 232 24.55 -1.10 2.27
C GLY A 232 25.38 -1.52 3.50
N LYS A 233 26.29 -2.46 3.23
CA LYS A 233 27.25 -3.03 4.18
C LYS A 233 28.07 -2.02 5.00
N PRO A 234 28.37 -0.79 4.53
CA PRO A 234 29.11 0.17 5.35
C PRO A 234 28.42 0.58 6.67
N GLN A 235 27.11 0.33 6.83
CA GLN A 235 26.40 0.62 8.08
C GLN A 235 26.57 -0.46 9.16
N MET A 236 27.16 -1.60 8.84
CA MET A 236 27.43 -2.65 9.82
C MET A 236 28.40 -2.13 10.88
N GLY A 237 28.12 -2.43 12.14
CA GLY A 237 28.90 -1.93 13.29
C GLY A 237 28.63 -0.48 13.65
N TYR A 238 27.75 0.25 12.94
CA TYR A 238 27.40 1.61 13.32
C TYR A 238 26.72 1.63 14.67
N ASN A 239 27.27 2.39 15.63
CA ASN A 239 26.63 2.66 16.90
C ASN A 239 25.48 3.65 16.66
N CYS A 240 24.26 3.13 16.50
CA CYS A 240 23.07 3.93 16.17
C CYS A 240 22.70 4.93 17.27
N HIS A 241 23.22 4.74 18.49
CA HIS A 241 23.06 5.70 19.58
C HIS A 241 23.78 7.04 19.32
N HIS A 242 24.71 7.11 18.35
CA HIS A 242 25.26 8.41 17.89
C HIS A 242 24.32 9.17 16.97
N ASP A 243 23.32 8.51 16.38
CA ASP A 243 22.46 9.15 15.40
C ASP A 243 21.43 10.08 16.08
N LEU A 244 21.20 11.25 15.50
CA LEU A 244 20.25 12.23 16.05
C LEU A 244 18.79 11.77 15.97
N LEU A 245 18.50 10.81 15.09
CA LEU A 245 17.17 10.30 14.80
C LEU A 245 16.88 9.03 15.60
N PHE A 246 17.89 8.20 15.84
CA PHE A 246 17.75 6.96 16.62
C PHE A 246 18.07 7.15 18.09
N GLY A 247 19.07 7.97 18.42
CA GLY A 247 19.57 8.13 19.78
C GLY A 247 18.53 8.65 20.79
N PRO A 248 17.81 9.76 20.54
CA PRO A 248 16.83 10.26 21.49
C PRO A 248 15.67 9.28 21.78
N PRO A 249 15.08 8.58 20.79
CA PRO A 249 14.17 7.47 21.04
C PRO A 249 14.75 6.35 21.93
N LEU A 250 16.01 5.99 21.74
CA LEU A 250 16.68 4.99 22.59
C LEU A 250 16.80 5.47 24.05
N ASP A 251 17.15 6.74 24.25
CA ASP A 251 17.15 7.36 25.59
C ASP A 251 15.75 7.32 26.24
N GLU A 252 14.66 7.49 25.47
CA GLU A 252 13.29 7.39 25.99
C GLU A 252 12.91 5.96 26.40
N ILE A 253 13.36 4.95 25.65
CA ILE A 253 13.22 3.54 26.03
C ILE A 253 13.93 3.30 27.37
N LEU A 254 15.16 3.79 27.50
CA LEU A 254 15.93 3.64 28.73
C LEU A 254 15.31 4.37 29.92
N ASP A 255 14.73 5.56 29.71
CA ASP A 255 13.98 6.27 30.75
C ASP A 255 12.77 5.45 31.22
N CYS A 256 12.04 4.83 30.30
CA CYS A 256 10.93 3.95 30.66
C CYS A 256 11.42 2.73 31.46
N VAL A 257 12.51 2.10 31.01
CA VAL A 257 13.08 0.94 31.70
C VAL A 257 13.54 1.33 33.10
N ALA A 258 14.18 2.48 33.26
CA ALA A 258 14.64 3.01 34.55
C ALA A 258 13.46 3.39 35.48
N ALA A 259 12.35 3.85 34.93
CA ALA A 259 11.13 4.18 35.68
C ALA A 259 10.27 2.95 36.01
N SER A 260 10.53 1.80 35.39
CA SER A 260 9.72 0.60 35.56
C SER A 260 9.94 -0.06 36.92
N ALA A 261 8.87 -0.58 37.52
CA ALA A 261 8.92 -1.19 38.86
C ALA A 261 9.74 -2.50 38.89
N ASN A 262 9.80 -3.23 37.77
CA ASN A 262 10.59 -4.45 37.61
C ASN A 262 10.80 -4.80 36.12
N ILE A 263 11.65 -5.80 35.86
CA ILE A 263 12.01 -6.26 34.51
C ILE A 263 10.79 -6.73 33.71
N THR A 264 9.84 -7.44 34.33
CA THR A 264 8.63 -7.92 33.65
C THR A 264 7.77 -6.77 33.16
N SER A 265 7.60 -5.74 33.98
CA SER A 265 6.88 -4.51 33.61
C SER A 265 7.59 -3.76 32.49
N ALA A 266 8.92 -3.68 32.53
CA ALA A 266 9.71 -3.04 31.49
C ALA A 266 9.58 -3.79 30.14
N GLN A 267 9.66 -5.13 30.18
CA GLN A 267 9.54 -5.99 28.99
C GLN A 267 8.19 -5.82 28.27
N THR A 268 7.10 -5.60 29.00
CA THR A 268 5.77 -5.44 28.40
C THR A 268 5.44 -4.00 28.02
N SER A 269 6.07 -3.01 28.67
CA SER A 269 5.57 -1.63 28.66
C SER A 269 6.54 -0.60 28.07
N CYS A 270 7.83 -0.94 27.92
CA CYS A 270 8.86 0.01 27.47
C CYS A 270 9.26 -0.14 26.00
N ALA A 271 8.41 -0.78 25.19
CA ALA A 271 8.55 -0.71 23.75
C ALA A 271 8.19 0.71 23.26
N PHE A 272 9.05 1.30 22.45
CA PHE A 272 8.79 2.59 21.82
C PHE A 272 8.66 2.43 20.31
N PHE A 273 7.65 3.09 19.73
CA PHE A 273 7.55 3.25 18.28
C PHE A 273 7.94 4.69 17.95
N SER A 274 9.09 4.88 17.31
CA SER A 274 9.45 6.20 16.79
C SER A 274 8.60 6.53 15.56
N ASN A 275 8.52 7.82 15.23
CA ASN A 275 8.07 8.21 13.90
C ASN A 275 8.99 7.60 12.84
N ILE A 276 8.48 7.38 11.61
CA ILE A 276 9.32 6.96 10.48
C ILE A 276 10.32 8.08 10.23
N VAL A 277 11.61 7.76 10.31
CA VAL A 277 12.69 8.73 10.09
C VAL A 277 13.50 8.33 8.85
N PRO A 278 13.76 9.26 7.90
CA PRO A 278 14.64 8.98 6.78
C PRO A 278 16.04 8.66 7.29
N LEU A 279 16.63 7.56 6.81
CA LEU A 279 17.93 7.12 7.28
C LEU A 279 19.04 8.08 6.80
N PRO A 280 20.12 8.23 7.58
CA PRO A 280 21.29 8.97 7.14
C PRO A 280 21.96 8.22 5.99
N VAL A 281 21.67 8.62 4.75
CA VAL A 281 22.41 8.13 3.58
C VAL A 281 23.75 8.85 3.57
N PRO A 282 24.90 8.15 3.63
CA PRO A 282 26.18 8.76 3.35
C PRO A 282 26.14 9.27 1.91
N THR A 283 26.01 10.58 1.71
CA THR A 283 26.22 11.16 0.39
C THR A 283 27.70 11.00 0.03
N PRO A 284 28.03 10.47 -1.16
CA PRO A 284 29.41 10.28 -1.60
C PRO A 284 30.19 11.60 -1.69
#